data_AF-A0A947G9E0-F1
#
_entry.id   AF-A0A947G9E0-F1
#
_cell.length_a   1.000
_cell.length_b   1.000
_cell.length_c   1.000
_cell.angle_alpha   90.00
_cell.angle_beta   90.00
_cell.angle_gamma   90.00
#
_symmetry.space_group_name_H-M   'P 1'
#
loop_
_entity.id
_entity.type
_entity.pdbx_description
1 polymer ?
#
loop_
_entity_poly.entity_id
_entity_poly.type
_entity_poly.pdbx_seq_one_letter_code
_entity_poly.pdbx_strand_id
1 'polypeptide(L)'
;MAGDETPKSILLQRWEAERAAASARTEAWLRGLFEEAAGQPAEAPPPKPVPEATRRLRAMLAVPAASDLRKILAARFMLATRSRGRPAYDGINRGARVYQAVTDPSASSYLDDRYVPVTGAELFQRVAEDDKVDGVLIDDDKRCEPGDVVPRRNLLLSPGFCAGALEGLDRRPGIGPMQARSRAEIELWLDLHFFPTARQALEATRPDGSRLLRFHADSHYLPWSCVETADVQGTDIDIWSPVFELSAEDAARGPGDFGDRPSGILCPGLLAARKLRGTAPGTRLFGTFLGIGRLHDGIARREAAMQAAAAGEMSKLIPPEAATVPRTAFLTVEGAAEARRRPDFFTRRGIEAERVHGLRHARIWSWGR
;
A
#
# COMPACT_ATOMS: atom_id res chain seq x y z
N MET A 1 -56.27 -9.20 9.24
CA MET A 1 -54.92 -9.64 8.88
C MET A 1 -54.28 -8.55 8.05
N ALA A 2 -53.49 -7.69 8.67
CA ALA A 2 -52.67 -6.68 8.01
C ALA A 2 -51.22 -7.00 8.38
N GLY A 3 -50.40 -7.33 7.40
CA GLY A 3 -49.01 -7.72 7.59
C GLY A 3 -48.12 -6.48 7.68
N ASP A 4 -47.40 -6.36 8.80
CA ASP A 4 -46.34 -5.39 9.03
C ASP A 4 -45.17 -5.62 8.05
N GLU A 5 -45.04 -4.75 7.05
CA GLU A 5 -43.78 -4.59 6.32
C GLU A 5 -42.81 -3.76 7.17
N THR A 6 -41.77 -4.41 7.68
CA THR A 6 -40.77 -3.75 8.54
C THR A 6 -39.89 -2.76 7.76
N PRO A 7 -39.37 -1.68 8.39
CA PRO A 7 -38.58 -0.62 7.74
C PRO A 7 -37.33 -1.09 6.97
N LYS A 8 -36.86 -2.31 7.22
CA LYS A 8 -35.74 -2.93 6.49
C LYS A 8 -36.11 -3.34 5.05
N SER A 9 -37.37 -3.67 4.75
CA SER A 9 -37.78 -4.06 3.38
C SER A 9 -37.82 -2.85 2.45
N ILE A 10 -38.27 -1.70 2.95
CA ILE A 10 -38.39 -0.46 2.16
C ILE A 10 -37.01 0.10 1.78
N LEU A 11 -36.02 0.02 2.67
CA LEU A 11 -34.65 0.44 2.37
C LEU A 11 -33.95 -0.51 1.39
N LEU A 12 -34.22 -1.81 1.49
CA LEU A 12 -33.69 -2.81 0.55
C LEU A 12 -34.28 -2.60 -0.85
N GLN A 13 -35.60 -2.39 -0.94
CA GLN A 13 -36.28 -2.10 -2.21
C GLN A 13 -35.84 -0.77 -2.83
N ARG A 14 -35.62 0.28 -2.02
CA ARG A 14 -35.04 1.54 -2.51
C ARG A 14 -33.63 1.35 -3.03
N TRP A 15 -32.80 0.58 -2.33
CA TRP A 15 -31.44 0.27 -2.76
C TRP A 15 -31.41 -0.55 -4.06
N GLU A 16 -32.30 -1.54 -4.20
CA GLU A 16 -32.44 -2.32 -5.44
C GLU A 16 -32.92 -1.47 -6.61
N ALA A 17 -33.85 -0.54 -6.38
CA ALA A 17 -34.32 0.41 -7.38
C ALA A 17 -33.23 1.42 -7.80
N GLU A 18 -32.46 1.95 -6.84
CA GLU A 18 -31.32 2.83 -7.12
C GLU A 18 -30.20 2.10 -7.88
N ARG A 19 -29.94 0.84 -7.53
CA ARG A 19 -28.99 -0.03 -8.23
C ARG A 19 -29.44 -0.32 -9.66
N ALA A 20 -30.71 -0.65 -9.88
CA ALA A 20 -31.26 -0.85 -11.22
C ALA A 20 -31.18 0.43 -12.07
N ALA A 21 -31.49 1.59 -11.48
CA ALA A 21 -31.39 2.89 -12.16
C ALA A 21 -29.93 3.32 -12.42
N ALA A 22 -28.98 2.94 -11.57
CA ALA A 22 -27.55 3.16 -11.81
C ALA A 22 -27.03 2.25 -12.93
N SER A 23 -27.39 0.96 -12.93
CA SER A 23 -27.08 0.03 -14.02
C SER A 23 -27.64 0.50 -15.36
N ALA A 24 -28.91 0.93 -15.40
CA ALA A 24 -29.53 1.42 -16.63
C ALA A 24 -28.88 2.71 -17.16
N ARG A 25 -28.44 3.61 -16.26
CA ARG A 25 -27.70 4.83 -16.65
C ARG A 25 -26.32 4.51 -17.19
N THR A 26 -25.61 3.57 -16.58
CA THR A 26 -24.32 3.07 -17.07
C THR A 26 -24.48 2.38 -18.42
N GLU A 27 -25.51 1.57 -18.60
CA GLU A 27 -25.78 0.86 -19.86
C GLU A 27 -26.18 1.83 -20.98
N ALA A 28 -27.00 2.85 -20.69
CA ALA A 28 -27.36 3.91 -21.64
C ALA A 28 -26.16 4.80 -21.99
N TRP A 29 -25.30 5.11 -21.02
CA TRP A 29 -24.05 5.84 -21.26
C TRP A 29 -23.06 5.03 -22.11
N LEU A 30 -22.95 3.73 -21.85
CA LEU A 30 -22.15 2.81 -22.67
C LEU A 30 -22.71 2.71 -24.09
N ARG A 31 -24.03 2.56 -24.28
CA ARG A 31 -24.65 2.55 -25.62
C ARG A 31 -24.44 3.87 -26.37
N GLY A 32 -24.57 5.01 -25.67
CA GLY A 32 -24.29 6.34 -26.26
C GLY A 32 -22.84 6.50 -26.72
N LEU A 33 -21.88 5.93 -25.98
CA LEU A 33 -20.46 5.89 -26.38
C LEU A 33 -20.21 5.01 -27.63
N PHE A 34 -21.03 3.99 -27.86
CA PHE A 34 -20.89 3.10 -29.02
C PHE A 34 -21.67 3.59 -30.25
N GLU A 35 -22.74 4.37 -30.09
CA GLU A 35 -23.55 4.89 -31.20
C GLU A 35 -22.96 6.17 -31.85
N GLU A 36 -22.20 7.00 -31.11
CA GLU A 36 -21.46 8.14 -31.68
C GLU A 36 -20.18 7.73 -32.46
N ALA A 37 -19.77 6.46 -32.39
CA ALA A 37 -18.56 5.94 -33.03
C ALA A 37 -18.79 5.27 -34.40
N ALA A 38 -19.87 5.61 -35.11
CA ALA A 38 -20.16 5.09 -36.46
C ALA A 38 -19.49 5.88 -37.61
N GLY A 39 -18.45 6.65 -37.33
CA GLY A 39 -17.45 7.04 -38.32
C GLY A 39 -16.38 5.95 -38.39
N GLN A 40 -16.07 5.43 -39.58
CA GLN A 40 -15.04 4.40 -39.75
C GLN A 40 -13.80 4.73 -38.91
N PRO A 41 -13.44 3.92 -37.90
CA PRO A 41 -12.24 4.19 -37.13
C PRO A 41 -11.07 4.06 -38.09
N ALA A 42 -10.28 5.12 -38.19
CA ALA A 42 -8.95 5.00 -38.77
C ALA A 42 -8.26 3.84 -38.03
N GLU A 43 -7.95 2.79 -38.77
CA GLU A 43 -7.36 1.56 -38.25
C GLU A 43 -6.14 1.98 -37.43
N ALA A 44 -6.24 1.86 -36.10
CA ALA A 44 -5.14 2.21 -35.22
C ALA A 44 -3.94 1.38 -35.66
N PRO A 45 -2.75 1.99 -35.85
CA PRO A 45 -1.57 1.23 -36.23
C PRO A 45 -1.40 0.07 -35.24
N PRO A 46 -1.06 -1.14 -35.72
CA PRO A 46 -0.95 -2.29 -34.85
C PRO A 46 0.01 -1.96 -33.69
N PRO A 47 -0.32 -2.36 -32.45
CA PRO A 47 0.51 -2.05 -31.30
C PRO A 47 1.94 -2.51 -31.57
N LYS A 48 2.90 -1.62 -31.37
CA LYS A 48 4.31 -1.95 -31.59
C LYS A 48 4.66 -3.18 -30.73
N PRO A 49 5.31 -4.20 -31.30
CA PRO A 49 5.67 -5.39 -30.54
C PRO A 49 6.65 -5.01 -29.42
N VAL A 50 6.24 -5.24 -28.17
CA VAL A 50 7.09 -5.04 -27.00
C VAL A 50 8.21 -6.10 -27.01
N PRO A 51 9.49 -5.73 -26.87
CA PRO A 51 10.59 -6.68 -26.81
C PRO A 51 10.40 -7.72 -25.71
N GLU A 52 10.79 -8.97 -25.98
CA GLU A 52 10.67 -10.08 -25.03
C GLU A 52 11.40 -9.81 -23.70
N ALA A 53 12.56 -9.16 -23.75
CA ALA A 53 13.31 -8.77 -22.56
C ALA A 53 12.50 -7.81 -21.67
N THR A 54 11.79 -6.84 -22.26
CA THR A 54 10.90 -5.92 -21.56
C THR A 54 9.74 -6.67 -20.92
N ARG A 55 9.09 -7.59 -21.65
CA ARG A 55 7.99 -8.40 -21.10
C ARG A 55 8.44 -9.22 -19.89
N ARG A 56 9.62 -9.85 -19.98
CA ARG A 56 10.22 -10.58 -18.87
C ARG A 56 10.53 -9.69 -17.67
N LEU A 57 11.10 -8.51 -17.89
CA LEU A 57 11.38 -7.55 -16.82
C LEU A 57 10.11 -7.11 -16.11
N ARG A 58 9.08 -6.75 -16.87
CA ARG A 58 7.76 -6.40 -16.34
C ARG A 58 7.16 -7.54 -15.51
N ALA A 59 7.24 -8.77 -16.00
CA ALA A 59 6.79 -9.95 -15.26
C ALA A 59 7.56 -10.17 -13.95
N MET A 60 8.89 -10.05 -13.98
CA MET A 60 9.75 -10.17 -12.78
C MET A 60 9.46 -9.08 -11.76
N LEU A 61 9.15 -7.86 -12.19
CA LEU A 61 8.79 -6.74 -11.32
C LEU A 61 7.40 -6.92 -10.70
N ALA A 62 6.45 -7.41 -11.50
CA ALA A 62 5.06 -7.65 -11.12
C ALA A 62 4.91 -8.81 -10.13
N VAL A 63 5.52 -9.95 -10.43
CA VAL A 63 5.39 -11.20 -9.67
C VAL A 63 6.76 -11.54 -9.08
N PRO A 64 7.00 -11.25 -7.80
CA PRO A 64 8.30 -11.48 -7.19
C PRO A 64 8.68 -12.97 -7.19
N ALA A 65 9.88 -13.30 -7.70
CA ALA A 65 10.49 -14.63 -7.57
C ALA A 65 11.95 -14.56 -7.11
N ALA A 66 12.38 -15.53 -6.30
CA ALA A 66 13.63 -15.48 -5.51
C ALA A 66 14.92 -15.28 -6.33
N SER A 67 14.89 -15.53 -7.65
CA SER A 67 16.05 -15.44 -8.54
C SER A 67 16.12 -14.18 -9.40
N ASP A 68 15.18 -13.25 -9.25
CA ASP A 68 15.00 -12.16 -10.20
C ASP A 68 15.83 -10.92 -9.88
N LEU A 69 16.25 -10.74 -8.62
CA LEU A 69 16.83 -9.48 -8.15
C LEU A 69 18.08 -9.05 -8.94
N ARG A 70 19.01 -9.98 -9.20
CA ARG A 70 20.22 -9.68 -10.01
C ARG A 70 19.86 -9.24 -11.43
N LYS A 71 18.83 -9.84 -12.03
CA LYS A 71 18.36 -9.48 -13.37
C LYS A 71 17.67 -8.12 -13.36
N ILE A 72 16.89 -7.81 -12.33
CA ILE A 72 16.24 -6.50 -12.15
C ILE A 72 17.30 -5.40 -11.99
N LEU A 73 18.33 -5.63 -11.16
CA LEU A 73 19.40 -4.65 -10.94
C LEU A 73 20.25 -4.41 -12.20
N ALA A 74 20.49 -5.45 -13.00
CA ALA A 74 21.21 -5.35 -14.27
C ALA A 74 20.35 -4.82 -15.43
N ALA A 75 19.02 -4.79 -15.27
CA ALA A 75 18.12 -4.36 -16.32
C ALA A 75 18.26 -2.86 -16.60
N ARG A 76 17.99 -2.48 -17.85
CA ARG A 76 17.99 -1.09 -18.29
C ARG A 76 16.60 -0.49 -18.13
N PHE A 77 16.54 0.68 -17.52
CA PHE A 77 15.37 1.53 -17.38
C PHE A 77 15.62 2.86 -18.09
N MET A 78 14.55 3.51 -18.50
CA MET A 78 14.59 4.87 -19.00
C MET A 78 13.99 5.78 -17.93
N LEU A 79 14.84 6.57 -17.28
CA LEU A 79 14.46 7.49 -16.21
C LEU A 79 14.05 8.84 -16.80
N ALA A 80 12.86 9.31 -16.42
CA ALA A 80 12.39 10.64 -16.81
C ALA A 80 13.23 11.75 -16.14
N THR A 81 13.57 12.77 -16.92
CA THR A 81 14.37 13.92 -16.53
C THR A 81 13.71 15.22 -17.00
N ARG A 82 14.02 16.32 -16.30
CA ARG A 82 13.70 17.69 -16.70
C ARG A 82 14.72 18.16 -17.75
N SER A 83 14.48 19.33 -18.35
CA SER A 83 15.27 19.97 -19.42
C SER A 83 16.75 20.27 -19.15
N ARG A 84 17.37 19.67 -18.12
CA ARG A 84 18.80 19.74 -17.77
C ARG A 84 19.35 18.43 -17.20
N GLY A 85 18.77 17.27 -17.56
CA GLY A 85 19.22 15.95 -17.11
C GLY A 85 18.99 15.64 -15.62
N ARG A 86 18.33 16.54 -14.87
CA ARG A 86 17.91 16.28 -13.49
C ARG A 86 16.66 15.40 -13.51
N PRO A 87 16.53 14.39 -12.64
CA PRO A 87 15.32 13.58 -12.57
C PRO A 87 14.05 14.42 -12.41
N ALA A 88 12.99 14.02 -13.10
CA ALA A 88 11.66 14.56 -12.88
C ALA A 88 10.99 13.83 -11.71
N TYR A 89 10.17 14.58 -10.97
CA TYR A 89 9.29 14.01 -9.94
C TYR A 89 7.86 14.25 -10.37
N ASP A 90 7.06 13.20 -10.35
CA ASP A 90 5.62 13.32 -10.48
C ASP A 90 4.95 13.23 -9.11
N GLY A 91 3.95 14.08 -8.95
CA GLY A 91 3.03 14.02 -7.83
C GLY A 91 1.99 12.96 -8.12
N ILE A 92 2.09 11.83 -7.43
CA ILE A 92 1.07 10.77 -7.50
C ILE A 92 0.28 10.73 -6.18
N ASN A 93 -0.82 9.98 -6.16
CA ASN A 93 -1.70 9.68 -5.03
C ASN A 93 -1.26 10.24 -3.66
N ARG A 94 -2.10 11.11 -3.07
CA ARG A 94 -1.88 11.68 -1.73
C ARG A 94 -0.60 12.51 -1.59
N GLY A 95 -0.02 12.97 -2.71
CA GLY A 95 1.11 13.91 -2.74
C GLY A 95 2.48 13.25 -2.59
N ALA A 96 2.59 11.96 -2.91
CA ALA A 96 3.88 11.27 -3.00
C ALA A 96 4.68 11.80 -4.20
N ARG A 97 6.01 11.87 -4.04
CA ARG A 97 6.96 12.32 -5.05
C ARG A 97 7.74 11.11 -5.52
N VAL A 98 7.56 10.69 -6.77
CA VAL A 98 8.25 9.52 -7.31
C VAL A 98 9.13 9.89 -8.49
N TYR A 99 10.24 9.18 -8.63
CA TYR A 99 10.86 9.08 -9.96
C TYR A 99 9.95 8.31 -10.88
N GLN A 100 9.92 8.71 -12.15
CA GLN A 100 9.21 7.99 -13.19
C GLN A 100 10.22 7.25 -14.05
N ALA A 101 10.08 5.93 -14.15
CA ALA A 101 10.91 5.09 -14.98
C ALA A 101 10.06 4.18 -15.86
N VAL A 102 10.45 4.01 -17.11
CA VAL A 102 9.83 3.04 -18.02
C VAL A 102 10.80 1.92 -18.36
N THR A 103 10.26 0.72 -18.55
CA THR A 103 11.04 -0.47 -18.94
C THR A 103 11.31 -0.52 -20.45
N ASP A 104 10.56 0.24 -21.23
CA ASP A 104 10.74 0.37 -22.68
C ASP A 104 10.43 1.81 -23.13
N PRO A 105 11.39 2.52 -23.75
CA PRO A 105 11.15 3.86 -24.26
C PRO A 105 10.01 3.89 -25.30
N SER A 106 9.84 2.84 -26.11
CA SER A 106 8.79 2.77 -27.13
C SER A 106 7.37 2.71 -26.56
N ALA A 107 7.23 2.41 -25.25
CA ALA A 107 5.95 2.40 -24.54
C ALA A 107 5.45 3.80 -24.17
N SER A 108 6.29 4.84 -24.25
CA SER A 108 5.83 6.22 -24.08
C SER A 108 5.73 6.89 -25.44
N SER A 109 4.55 7.40 -25.79
CA SER A 109 4.36 8.29 -26.95
C SER A 109 5.06 9.64 -26.80
N TYR A 110 5.73 9.89 -25.66
CA TYR A 110 6.39 11.13 -25.27
C TYR A 110 7.91 10.96 -25.13
N LEU A 111 8.56 10.26 -26.07
CA LEU A 111 10.01 10.29 -26.19
C LEU A 111 10.48 11.65 -26.75
N ASP A 112 10.35 12.68 -25.92
CA ASP A 112 11.24 13.84 -25.99
C ASP A 112 12.63 13.45 -25.45
N ASP A 113 13.63 14.31 -25.64
CA ASP A 113 15.00 14.27 -25.09
C ASP A 113 15.08 14.23 -23.53
N ARG A 114 13.98 13.92 -22.87
CA ARG A 114 13.74 13.93 -21.44
C ARG A 114 13.99 12.57 -20.77
N TYR A 115 14.37 11.52 -21.48
CA TYR A 115 14.67 10.22 -20.84
C TYR A 115 16.15 9.86 -20.92
N VAL A 116 16.73 9.49 -19.78
CA VAL A 116 18.11 9.02 -19.70
C VAL A 116 18.13 7.53 -19.34
N PRO A 117 18.95 6.72 -20.02
CA PRO A 117 19.08 5.32 -19.66
C PRO A 117 19.86 5.17 -18.36
N VAL A 118 19.38 4.27 -17.49
CA VAL A 118 20.03 3.89 -16.24
C VAL A 118 19.86 2.39 -16.02
N THR A 119 20.76 1.77 -15.27
CA THR A 119 20.57 0.42 -14.74
C THR A 119 19.59 0.42 -13.57
N GLY A 120 19.02 -0.74 -13.24
CA GLY A 120 18.21 -0.91 -12.03
C GLY A 120 18.98 -0.56 -10.76
N ALA A 121 20.27 -0.91 -10.70
CA ALA A 121 21.15 -0.55 -9.58
C ALA A 121 21.29 0.98 -9.43
N GLU A 122 21.59 1.71 -10.51
CA GLU A 122 21.69 3.17 -10.49
C GLU A 122 20.37 3.84 -10.12
N LEU A 123 19.25 3.33 -10.64
CA LEU A 123 17.92 3.82 -10.32
C LEU A 123 17.60 3.64 -8.83
N PHE A 124 17.82 2.44 -8.30
CA PHE A 124 17.51 2.11 -6.91
C PHE A 124 18.42 2.84 -5.93
N GLN A 125 19.69 3.04 -6.30
CA GLN A 125 20.63 3.85 -5.51
C GLN A 125 20.12 5.29 -5.38
N ARG A 126 19.70 5.91 -6.49
CA ARG A 126 19.12 7.26 -6.46
C ARG A 126 17.89 7.36 -5.56
N VAL A 127 16.99 6.37 -5.59
CA VAL A 127 15.78 6.36 -4.72
C VAL A 127 16.15 6.20 -3.24
N ALA A 128 17.13 5.37 -2.94
CA ALA A 128 17.60 5.12 -1.58
C ALA A 128 18.27 6.36 -0.97
N GLU A 129 19.06 7.09 -1.77
CA GLU A 129 19.85 8.24 -1.33
C GLU A 129 19.11 9.58 -1.37
N ASP A 130 18.12 9.75 -2.26
CA ASP A 130 17.37 11.02 -2.39
C ASP A 130 16.22 11.12 -1.37
N ASP A 131 16.41 11.96 -0.35
CA ASP A 131 15.44 12.22 0.71
C ASP A 131 14.18 12.98 0.25
N LYS A 132 14.19 13.55 -0.96
CA LYS A 132 13.06 14.30 -1.53
C LYS A 132 12.08 13.41 -2.28
N VAL A 133 12.48 12.17 -2.55
CA VAL A 133 11.72 11.14 -3.26
C VAL A 133 11.05 10.23 -2.24
N ASP A 134 9.93 9.65 -2.60
CA ASP A 134 9.20 8.66 -1.80
C ASP A 134 9.25 7.27 -2.44
N GLY A 135 9.73 7.15 -3.67
CA GLY A 135 9.92 5.88 -4.39
C GLY A 135 10.14 6.06 -5.88
N VAL A 136 9.99 4.98 -6.62
CA VAL A 136 9.95 5.01 -8.09
C VAL A 136 8.66 4.37 -8.58
N LEU A 137 8.03 5.04 -9.55
CA LEU A 137 6.95 4.50 -10.36
C LEU A 137 7.57 3.84 -11.59
N ILE A 138 7.34 2.53 -11.72
CA ILE A 138 7.74 1.77 -12.89
C ILE A 138 6.52 1.46 -13.74
N ASP A 139 6.59 1.98 -14.97
CA ASP A 139 5.57 2.07 -16.01
C ASP A 139 4.36 2.98 -15.71
N ASP A 140 4.08 3.83 -16.69
CA ASP A 140 3.00 4.83 -16.78
C ASP A 140 2.62 4.93 -18.26
N ASP A 141 1.92 3.92 -18.76
CA ASP A 141 1.18 4.05 -20.02
C ASP A 141 -0.25 4.49 -19.66
N LYS A 142 -0.51 5.80 -19.79
CA LYS A 142 -1.83 6.41 -19.47
C LYS A 142 -2.97 5.92 -20.36
N ARG A 143 -2.70 5.10 -21.39
CA ARG A 143 -3.72 4.57 -22.29
C ARG A 143 -3.64 3.04 -22.33
N CYS A 144 -4.31 2.40 -21.38
CA CYS A 144 -4.84 1.07 -21.66
C CYS A 144 -5.93 1.24 -22.73
N GLU A 145 -5.75 0.65 -23.91
CA GLU A 145 -6.87 0.53 -24.84
C GLU A 145 -7.91 -0.42 -24.24
N PRO A 146 -9.22 -0.18 -24.47
CA PRO A 146 -10.26 -1.11 -24.06
C PRO A 146 -9.97 -2.51 -24.64
N GLY A 147 -9.67 -3.49 -23.78
CA GLY A 147 -9.40 -4.88 -24.19
C GLY A 147 -8.00 -5.40 -23.85
N ASP A 148 -7.08 -4.57 -23.39
CA ASP A 148 -5.78 -5.05 -22.90
C ASP A 148 -5.91 -5.77 -21.55
N VAL A 149 -5.94 -7.10 -21.61
CA VAL A 149 -5.99 -8.01 -20.43
C VAL A 149 -4.61 -8.25 -19.81
N VAL A 150 -3.56 -7.56 -20.30
CA VAL A 150 -2.23 -7.69 -19.71
C VAL A 150 -2.23 -6.91 -18.40
N PRO A 151 -1.82 -7.50 -17.26
CA PRO A 151 -1.71 -6.79 -15.99
C PRO A 151 -0.62 -5.71 -16.11
N ARG A 152 -1.02 -4.55 -16.63
CA ARG A 152 -0.22 -3.33 -16.77
C ARG A 152 -0.08 -2.76 -15.37
N ARG A 153 1.05 -3.04 -14.71
CA ARG A 153 1.26 -2.64 -13.32
C ARG A 153 2.02 -1.33 -13.25
N ASN A 154 1.34 -0.25 -12.83
CA ASN A 154 1.96 1.03 -12.48
C ASN A 154 2.60 0.84 -11.10
N LEU A 155 3.72 0.11 -11.07
CA LEU A 155 4.30 -0.42 -9.85
C LEU A 155 5.00 0.68 -9.07
N LEU A 156 4.73 0.73 -7.78
CA LEU A 156 5.41 1.62 -6.86
C LEU A 156 6.44 0.82 -6.07
N LEU A 157 7.70 1.22 -6.19
CA LEU A 157 8.80 0.63 -5.44
C LEU A 157 9.29 1.64 -4.40
N SER A 158 9.27 1.20 -3.16
CA SER A 158 9.59 2.02 -1.99
C SER A 158 11.11 2.15 -1.76
N PRO A 159 11.56 3.14 -0.97
CA PRO A 159 12.97 3.29 -0.64
C PRO A 159 13.51 2.09 0.15
N GLY A 160 12.68 1.50 1.02
CA GLY A 160 13.04 0.29 1.74
C GLY A 160 13.23 -0.93 0.83
N PHE A 161 12.43 -1.06 -0.23
CA PHE A 161 12.68 -2.07 -1.27
C PHE A 161 13.98 -1.77 -2.02
N CYS A 162 14.16 -0.55 -2.53
CA CYS A 162 15.35 -0.19 -3.31
C CYS A 162 16.65 -0.41 -2.54
N ALA A 163 16.70 0.00 -1.26
CA ALA A 163 17.86 -0.23 -0.40
C ALA A 163 18.10 -1.73 -0.16
N GLY A 164 17.05 -2.49 0.20
CA GLY A 164 17.17 -3.94 0.39
C GLY A 164 17.63 -4.66 -0.88
N ALA A 165 17.12 -4.24 -2.04
CA ALA A 165 17.51 -4.79 -3.33
C ALA A 165 19.02 -4.65 -3.60
N LEU A 166 19.59 -3.48 -3.30
CA LEU A 166 21.03 -3.22 -3.41
C LEU A 166 21.87 -4.09 -2.45
N GLU A 167 21.29 -4.50 -1.32
CA GLU A 167 21.89 -5.42 -0.35
C GLU A 167 21.66 -6.91 -0.73
N GLY A 168 20.99 -7.20 -1.85
CA GLY A 168 20.66 -8.56 -2.26
C GLY A 168 19.42 -9.16 -1.58
N LEU A 169 18.60 -8.33 -0.93
CA LEU A 169 17.39 -8.72 -0.21
C LEU A 169 16.14 -8.21 -0.93
N ASP A 170 15.39 -9.12 -1.54
CA ASP A 170 14.09 -8.78 -2.12
C ASP A 170 13.02 -8.70 -1.02
N ARG A 171 12.52 -7.47 -0.78
CA ARG A 171 11.53 -7.17 0.27
C ARG A 171 10.10 -7.08 -0.26
N ARG A 172 9.84 -7.45 -1.52
CA ARG A 172 8.48 -7.38 -2.08
C ARG A 172 7.57 -8.43 -1.45
N PRO A 173 6.32 -8.08 -1.10
CA PRO A 173 5.33 -9.05 -0.66
C PRO A 173 5.14 -10.16 -1.70
N GLY A 174 5.13 -11.43 -1.25
CA GLY A 174 4.89 -12.59 -2.10
C GLY A 174 6.14 -13.27 -2.68
N ILE A 175 7.35 -12.73 -2.45
CA ILE A 175 8.62 -13.39 -2.85
C ILE A 175 8.85 -14.75 -2.15
N GLY A 176 8.32 -14.86 -0.94
CA GLY A 176 8.39 -16.01 -0.05
C GLY A 176 7.57 -15.71 1.21
N PRO A 177 7.57 -16.63 2.20
CA PRO A 177 6.87 -16.39 3.45
C PRO A 177 7.38 -15.13 4.17
N MET A 178 6.47 -14.22 4.46
CA MET A 178 6.75 -12.98 5.16
C MET A 178 6.87 -13.24 6.66
N GLN A 179 8.03 -12.95 7.23
CA GLN A 179 8.33 -13.22 8.64
C GLN A 179 7.56 -12.25 9.56
N ALA A 180 6.55 -12.78 10.24
CA ALA A 180 5.78 -12.07 11.25
C ALA A 180 6.22 -12.48 12.67
N ARG A 181 5.85 -11.66 13.64
CA ARG A 181 6.08 -11.77 15.09
C ARG A 181 4.82 -12.17 15.84
N SER A 182 3.66 -12.03 15.22
CA SER A 182 2.39 -12.42 15.80
C SER A 182 1.28 -12.47 14.77
N ARG A 183 0.15 -13.10 15.15
CA ARG A 183 -1.10 -12.98 14.39
C ARG A 183 -1.64 -11.55 14.35
N ALA A 184 -1.48 -10.79 15.44
CA ALA A 184 -1.95 -9.40 15.52
C ALA A 184 -1.25 -8.49 14.49
N GLU A 185 0.05 -8.72 14.28
CA GLU A 185 0.84 -8.04 13.26
C GLU A 185 0.35 -8.38 11.84
N ILE A 186 0.03 -9.65 11.58
CA ILE A 186 -0.49 -10.09 10.27
C ILE A 186 -1.86 -9.44 10.00
N GLU A 187 -2.79 -9.48 10.95
CA GLU A 187 -4.10 -8.84 10.81
C GLU A 187 -3.96 -7.33 10.58
N LEU A 188 -3.05 -6.67 11.31
CA LEU A 188 -2.76 -5.26 11.11
C LEU A 188 -2.18 -5.00 9.72
N TRP A 189 -1.27 -5.85 9.23
CA TRP A 189 -0.73 -5.73 7.89
C TRP A 189 -1.83 -5.82 6.82
N LEU A 190 -2.74 -6.79 6.94
CA LEU A 190 -3.88 -6.98 6.04
C LEU A 190 -4.77 -5.73 6.02
N ASP A 191 -5.09 -5.18 7.18
CA ASP A 191 -5.88 -3.95 7.31
C ASP A 191 -5.13 -2.73 6.71
N LEU A 192 -3.81 -2.66 6.91
CA LEU A 192 -2.95 -1.63 6.31
C LEU A 192 -2.72 -1.82 4.81
N HIS A 193 -3.10 -2.94 4.22
CA HIS A 193 -3.05 -3.14 2.77
C HIS A 193 -4.45 -3.23 2.15
N PHE A 194 -5.50 -2.86 2.90
CA PHE A 194 -6.90 -2.93 2.45
C PHE A 194 -7.30 -4.32 1.95
N PHE A 195 -6.69 -5.37 2.49
CA PHE A 195 -7.15 -6.72 2.24
C PHE A 195 -8.58 -6.87 2.80
N PRO A 196 -9.51 -7.56 2.12
CA PRO A 196 -10.89 -7.66 2.55
C PRO A 196 -11.04 -8.12 4.01
N THR A 197 -12.00 -7.54 4.73
CA THR A 197 -12.27 -7.86 6.14
C THR A 197 -13.03 -9.17 6.31
N ALA A 198 -13.88 -9.52 5.34
CA ALA A 198 -14.51 -10.83 5.26
C ALA A 198 -13.49 -11.80 4.63
N ARG A 199 -12.69 -12.46 5.48
CA ARG A 199 -11.58 -13.32 5.07
C ARG A 199 -11.52 -14.59 5.88
N GLN A 200 -11.08 -15.68 5.26
CA GLN A 200 -10.79 -16.95 5.89
C GLN A 200 -9.29 -17.13 6.04
N ALA A 201 -8.84 -17.47 7.25
CA ALA A 201 -7.46 -17.86 7.50
C ALA A 201 -7.26 -19.36 7.20
N LEU A 202 -6.21 -19.68 6.45
CA LEU A 202 -5.70 -21.02 6.26
C LEU A 202 -4.34 -21.10 6.97
N GLU A 203 -4.19 -22.11 7.83
CA GLU A 203 -3.02 -22.27 8.68
C GLU A 203 -2.43 -23.67 8.54
N ALA A 204 -1.10 -23.76 8.46
CA ALA A 204 -0.36 -25.02 8.47
C ALA A 204 0.75 -24.96 9.51
N THR A 205 0.80 -25.96 10.40
CA THR A 205 1.87 -26.09 11.41
C THR A 205 2.93 -27.05 10.90
N ARG A 206 4.19 -26.64 10.94
CA ARG A 206 5.34 -27.46 10.57
C ARG A 206 5.83 -28.31 11.76
N PRO A 207 6.63 -29.36 11.52
CA PRO A 207 7.15 -30.23 12.58
C PRO A 207 8.00 -29.51 13.64
N ASP A 208 8.62 -28.39 13.28
CA ASP A 208 9.41 -27.54 14.19
C ASP A 208 8.53 -26.59 15.05
N GLY A 209 7.21 -26.68 14.92
CA GLY A 209 6.25 -25.82 15.62
C GLY A 209 6.01 -24.46 14.97
N SER A 210 6.74 -24.10 13.92
CA SER A 210 6.48 -22.89 13.13
C SER A 210 5.14 -23.00 12.40
N ARG A 211 4.54 -21.85 12.07
CA ARG A 211 3.23 -21.79 11.39
C ARG A 211 3.32 -20.95 10.13
N LEU A 212 2.67 -21.45 9.08
CA LEU A 212 2.39 -20.70 7.86
C LEU A 212 0.93 -20.29 7.85
N LEU A 213 0.67 -19.03 7.55
CA LEU A 213 -0.67 -18.46 7.47
C LEU A 213 -0.89 -17.82 6.10
N ARG A 214 -2.08 -18.01 5.54
CA ARG A 214 -2.52 -17.34 4.32
C ARG A 214 -4.01 -17.02 4.44
N PHE A 215 -4.44 -15.92 3.84
CA PHE A 215 -5.82 -15.47 3.91
C PHE A 215 -6.45 -15.49 2.54
N HIS A 216 -7.67 -16.01 2.50
CA HIS A 216 -8.54 -16.05 1.34
C HIS A 216 -9.71 -15.09 1.57
N ALA A 217 -10.12 -14.39 0.52
CA ALA A 217 -11.32 -13.58 0.55
C ALA A 217 -12.03 -13.60 -0.81
N ASP A 218 -13.35 -13.74 -0.76
CA ASP A 218 -14.22 -13.53 -1.92
C ASP A 218 -14.45 -12.02 -2.06
N SER A 219 -13.98 -11.44 -3.16
CA SER A 219 -14.22 -10.02 -3.47
C SER A 219 -14.66 -9.88 -4.90
N HIS A 220 -15.96 -9.67 -5.09
CA HIS A 220 -16.55 -9.43 -6.40
C HIS A 220 -16.49 -7.96 -6.83
N TYR A 221 -15.96 -7.06 -5.99
CA TYR A 221 -16.17 -5.62 -6.13
C TYR A 221 -14.92 -4.79 -6.25
N LEU A 222 -13.77 -5.26 -5.74
CA LEU A 222 -12.54 -4.49 -5.76
C LEU A 222 -11.35 -5.37 -6.07
N PRO A 223 -10.56 -5.01 -7.10
CA PRO A 223 -9.28 -5.64 -7.30
C PRO A 223 -8.32 -5.33 -6.17
N TRP A 224 -7.54 -6.33 -5.77
CA TRP A 224 -6.53 -6.19 -4.72
C TRP A 224 -5.18 -6.71 -5.20
N SER A 225 -4.13 -6.04 -4.72
CA SER A 225 -2.75 -6.44 -4.95
C SER A 225 -1.97 -6.30 -3.64
N CYS A 226 -1.07 -7.25 -3.38
CA CYS A 226 -0.13 -7.16 -2.27
C CYS A 226 1.04 -6.21 -2.56
N VAL A 227 1.30 -5.90 -3.83
CA VAL A 227 2.30 -4.90 -4.25
C VAL A 227 1.64 -3.56 -4.44
N GLU A 228 2.34 -2.49 -4.06
CA GLU A 228 1.86 -1.12 -4.16
C GLU A 228 1.81 -0.65 -5.62
N THR A 229 0.70 -0.02 -6.01
CA THR A 229 0.46 0.47 -7.37
C THR A 229 -0.11 1.89 -7.34
N ALA A 230 0.13 2.66 -8.40
CA ALA A 230 -0.43 4.01 -8.52
C ALA A 230 -1.94 4.03 -8.86
N ASP A 231 -2.51 2.93 -9.35
CA ASP A 231 -3.93 2.81 -9.68
C ASP A 231 -4.53 1.53 -9.09
N VAL A 232 -5.87 1.46 -9.04
CA VAL A 232 -6.59 0.24 -8.64
C VAL A 232 -6.37 -0.83 -9.70
N GLN A 233 -5.71 -1.93 -9.33
CA GLN A 233 -5.28 -2.94 -10.29
C GLN A 233 -5.52 -4.35 -9.78
N GLY A 234 -6.20 -5.14 -10.61
CA GLY A 234 -6.49 -6.56 -10.46
C GLY A 234 -7.75 -6.93 -11.24
N THR A 235 -7.90 -8.21 -11.55
CA THR A 235 -9.04 -8.76 -12.31
C THR A 235 -9.71 -9.92 -11.60
N ASP A 236 -9.16 -10.32 -10.45
CA ASP A 236 -9.45 -11.63 -9.88
C ASP A 236 -10.53 -11.53 -8.82
N ILE A 237 -11.58 -12.32 -9.02
CA ILE A 237 -12.68 -12.54 -8.07
C ILE A 237 -12.22 -13.35 -6.84
N ASP A 238 -11.07 -14.03 -6.94
CA ASP A 238 -10.48 -14.88 -5.91
C ASP A 238 -9.19 -14.25 -5.35
N ILE A 239 -9.26 -13.68 -4.15
CA ILE A 239 -8.19 -12.85 -3.59
C ILE A 239 -7.44 -13.62 -2.50
N TRP A 240 -6.11 -13.71 -2.68
CA TRP A 240 -5.22 -14.36 -1.74
C TRP A 240 -4.15 -13.43 -1.21
N SER A 241 -3.95 -13.43 0.11
CA SER A 241 -2.80 -12.75 0.71
C SER A 241 -1.49 -13.46 0.35
N PRO A 242 -0.34 -12.78 0.54
CA PRO A 242 0.94 -13.44 0.72
C PRO A 242 0.88 -14.49 1.83
N VAL A 243 1.84 -15.41 1.79
CA VAL A 243 2.07 -16.34 2.90
C VAL A 243 2.84 -15.60 3.99
N PHE A 244 2.38 -15.73 5.23
CA PHE A 244 3.06 -15.27 6.43
C PHE A 244 3.66 -16.45 7.18
N GLU A 245 4.76 -16.22 7.87
CA GLU A 245 5.44 -17.21 8.70
C GLU A 245 5.57 -16.70 10.13
N LEU A 246 5.22 -17.55 11.09
CA LEU A 246 5.46 -17.35 12.51
C LEU A 246 6.42 -18.43 13.00
N SER A 247 7.46 -18.03 13.72
CA SER A 247 8.30 -18.98 14.45
C SER A 247 7.48 -19.73 15.52
N ALA A 248 7.98 -20.86 16.03
CA ALA A 248 7.30 -21.60 17.09
C ALA A 248 7.07 -20.74 18.35
N GLU A 249 8.03 -19.87 18.69
CA GLU A 249 7.92 -18.90 19.78
C GLU A 249 6.81 -17.88 19.51
N ASP A 250 6.83 -17.25 18.33
CA ASP A 250 5.87 -16.22 17.95
C ASP A 250 4.44 -16.80 17.81
N ALA A 251 4.32 -18.06 17.39
CA ALA A 251 3.04 -18.78 17.28
C ALA A 251 2.41 -19.14 18.63
N ALA A 252 3.20 -19.21 19.70
CA ALA A 252 2.71 -19.48 21.06
C ALA A 252 2.19 -18.22 21.77
N ARG A 253 2.39 -17.02 21.19
CA ARG A 253 1.95 -15.74 21.77
C ARG A 253 0.43 -15.59 21.71
N GLY A 254 -0.11 -14.87 22.68
CA GLY A 254 -1.55 -14.64 22.80
C GLY A 254 -2.12 -13.72 21.72
N PRO A 255 -3.44 -13.76 21.48
CA PRO A 255 -4.10 -12.87 20.53
C PRO A 255 -3.97 -11.41 21.00
N GLY A 256 -3.30 -10.58 20.20
CA GLY A 256 -3.10 -9.16 20.48
C GLY A 256 -1.71 -8.76 20.95
N ASP A 257 -0.81 -9.72 21.20
CA ASP A 257 0.62 -9.45 21.38
C ASP A 257 1.26 -9.18 20.02
N PHE A 258 2.08 -8.13 19.90
CA PHE A 258 2.85 -7.81 18.70
C PHE A 258 4.30 -8.32 18.76
N GLY A 259 4.74 -8.83 19.91
CA GLY A 259 6.11 -9.27 20.16
C GLY A 259 7.07 -8.13 20.52
N ASP A 260 8.30 -8.45 20.92
CA ASP A 260 9.26 -7.46 21.44
C ASP A 260 10.26 -6.95 20.37
N ARG A 261 10.36 -7.67 19.25
CA ARG A 261 11.31 -7.37 18.17
C ARG A 261 10.70 -6.44 17.13
N PRO A 262 11.54 -5.71 16.36
CA PRO A 262 11.06 -4.91 15.23
C PRO A 262 10.28 -5.77 14.22
N SER A 263 9.20 -5.17 13.70
CA SER A 263 8.39 -5.76 12.64
C SER A 263 9.20 -5.93 11.36
N GLY A 264 9.02 -7.08 10.69
CA GLY A 264 9.58 -7.33 9.36
C GLY A 264 8.63 -6.96 8.21
N ILE A 265 7.36 -6.72 8.51
CA ILE A 265 6.29 -6.59 7.48
C ILE A 265 5.55 -5.25 7.55
N LEU A 266 5.48 -4.60 8.72
CA LEU A 266 4.75 -3.36 8.89
C LEU A 266 5.58 -2.18 8.38
N CYS A 267 4.95 -1.29 7.63
CA CYS A 267 5.54 -0.03 7.21
C CYS A 267 5.21 1.07 8.25
N PRO A 268 6.22 1.79 8.79
CA PRO A 268 6.00 2.84 9.79
C PRO A 268 5.11 3.96 9.25
N GLY A 269 5.28 4.31 7.97
CA GLY A 269 4.48 5.35 7.34
C GLY A 269 3.01 4.98 7.17
N LEU A 270 2.68 3.70 6.93
CA LEU A 270 1.28 3.26 6.90
C LEU A 270 0.64 3.22 8.30
N LEU A 271 1.41 2.82 9.31
CA LEU A 271 0.98 2.89 10.71
C LEU A 271 0.60 4.33 11.08
N ALA A 272 1.47 5.29 10.76
CA ALA A 272 1.21 6.71 10.98
C ALA A 272 0.03 7.23 10.14
N ALA A 273 0.04 6.96 8.83
CA ALA A 273 -0.96 7.48 7.90
C ALA A 273 -2.37 6.94 8.17
N ARG A 274 -2.55 5.78 8.81
CA ARG A 274 -3.89 5.22 9.07
C ARG A 274 -4.32 5.33 10.53
N LYS A 275 -3.39 5.27 11.48
CA LYS A 275 -3.72 5.23 12.91
C LYS A 275 -3.38 6.52 13.66
N LEU A 276 -2.47 7.36 13.14
CA LEU A 276 -2.03 8.63 13.74
C LEU A 276 -2.50 9.87 12.95
N ARG A 277 -3.61 9.78 12.19
CA ARG A 277 -4.12 10.93 11.41
C ARG A 277 -4.54 12.07 12.31
N GLY A 278 -4.15 13.29 11.90
CA GLY A 278 -4.61 14.54 12.49
C GLY A 278 -3.55 15.24 13.35
N THR A 279 -3.44 16.57 13.15
CA THR A 279 -2.73 17.54 14.01
C THR A 279 -1.24 17.25 14.30
N ALA A 280 -0.57 18.06 15.11
CA ALA A 280 0.83 17.83 15.51
C ALA A 280 0.94 16.60 16.46
N PRO A 281 2.15 16.04 16.69
CA PRO A 281 2.29 14.90 17.59
C PRO A 281 1.69 15.16 18.98
N GLY A 282 0.88 14.23 19.47
CA GLY A 282 0.24 14.30 20.79
C GLY A 282 -0.88 15.35 20.90
N THR A 283 -1.41 15.85 19.79
CA THR A 283 -2.46 16.89 19.80
C THR A 283 -3.81 16.44 19.23
N ARG A 284 -3.92 15.17 18.81
CA ARG A 284 -5.17 14.62 18.28
C ARG A 284 -6.26 14.64 19.34
N LEU A 285 -7.43 15.20 19.01
CA LEU A 285 -8.52 15.27 19.97
C LEU A 285 -9.33 13.97 19.97
N PHE A 286 -9.38 13.29 21.12
CA PHE A 286 -10.28 12.16 21.38
C PHE A 286 -11.45 12.61 22.27
N GLY A 287 -12.61 12.01 22.04
CA GLY A 287 -13.80 12.19 22.87
C GLY A 287 -14.34 13.62 22.92
N THR A 288 -15.30 13.83 23.82
CA THR A 288 -16.03 15.10 23.98
C THR A 288 -15.54 15.83 25.22
N PHE A 289 -15.27 17.14 25.07
CA PHE A 289 -14.86 17.98 26.19
C PHE A 289 -16.05 18.21 27.14
N LEU A 290 -15.86 17.90 28.42
CA LEU A 290 -16.84 18.10 29.50
C LEU A 290 -16.12 18.71 30.70
N GLY A 291 -16.45 19.96 31.06
CA GLY A 291 -15.85 20.65 32.20
C GLY A 291 -14.35 20.89 32.06
N ILE A 292 -13.54 20.17 32.83
CA ILE A 292 -12.06 20.28 32.87
C ILE A 292 -11.34 19.06 32.25
N GLY A 293 -12.06 18.20 31.54
CA GLY A 293 -11.51 17.02 30.90
C GLY A 293 -12.32 16.57 29.69
N ARG A 294 -12.03 15.37 29.22
CA ARG A 294 -12.69 14.73 28.08
C ARG A 294 -13.24 13.37 28.48
N LEU A 295 -14.50 13.12 28.11
CA LEU A 295 -15.14 11.81 28.21
C LEU A 295 -14.99 11.09 26.87
N HIS A 296 -14.56 9.84 26.92
CA HIS A 296 -14.29 9.02 25.74
C HIS A 296 -15.28 7.86 25.65
N ASP A 297 -15.97 7.79 24.52
CA ASP A 297 -16.80 6.63 24.20
C ASP A 297 -15.94 5.40 23.86
N GLY A 298 -16.58 4.25 23.66
CA GLY A 298 -15.88 3.01 23.35
C GLY A 298 -15.06 3.06 22.06
N ILE A 299 -15.49 3.86 21.07
CA ILE A 299 -14.80 4.01 19.78
C ILE A 299 -13.52 4.84 19.97
N ALA A 300 -13.64 6.01 20.59
CA ALA A 300 -12.51 6.90 20.88
C ALA A 300 -11.43 6.20 21.72
N ARG A 301 -11.85 5.42 22.73
CA ARG A 301 -10.91 4.64 23.54
C ARG A 301 -10.19 3.57 22.74
N ARG A 302 -10.91 2.88 21.85
CA ARG A 302 -10.31 1.86 20.98
C ARG A 302 -9.34 2.48 19.98
N GLU A 303 -9.70 3.62 19.38
CA GLU A 303 -8.80 4.35 18.48
C GLU A 303 -7.55 4.85 19.20
N ALA A 304 -7.68 5.42 20.41
CA ALA A 304 -6.56 5.88 21.21
C ALA A 304 -5.62 4.73 21.64
N ALA A 305 -6.19 3.57 22.02
CA ALA A 305 -5.42 2.38 22.31
C ALA A 305 -4.67 1.86 21.07
N MET A 306 -5.32 1.86 19.89
CA MET A 306 -4.67 1.49 18.63
C MET A 306 -3.57 2.46 18.22
N GLN A 307 -3.75 3.76 18.47
CA GLN A 307 -2.71 4.76 18.29
C GLN A 307 -1.50 4.46 19.19
N ALA A 308 -1.71 4.15 20.47
CA ALA A 308 -0.64 3.79 21.37
C ALA A 308 0.10 2.52 20.93
N ALA A 309 -0.64 1.50 20.48
CA ALA A 309 -0.06 0.27 19.95
C ALA A 309 0.77 0.53 18.67
N ALA A 310 0.22 1.29 17.72
CA ALA A 310 0.93 1.64 16.48
C ALA A 310 2.21 2.45 16.76
N ALA A 311 2.17 3.41 17.68
CA ALA A 311 3.36 4.14 18.12
C ALA A 311 4.37 3.21 18.81
N GLY A 312 3.90 2.25 19.62
CA GLY A 312 4.71 1.19 20.18
C GLY A 312 5.47 0.40 19.11
N GLU A 313 4.78 -0.07 18.07
CA GLU A 313 5.41 -0.78 16.95
C GLU A 313 6.39 0.10 16.16
N MET A 314 6.04 1.36 15.89
CA MET A 314 6.94 2.30 15.22
C MET A 314 8.22 2.56 16.02
N SER A 315 8.13 2.58 17.36
CA SER A 315 9.29 2.82 18.22
C SER A 315 10.37 1.74 18.07
N LYS A 316 9.95 0.49 17.85
CA LYS A 316 10.86 -0.66 17.64
C LYS A 316 11.62 -0.56 16.31
N LEU A 317 11.10 0.20 15.35
CA LEU A 317 11.73 0.39 14.03
C LEU A 317 12.83 1.46 14.04
N ILE A 318 13.05 2.15 15.17
CA ILE A 318 14.17 3.08 15.33
C ILE A 318 15.37 2.32 15.91
N PRO A 319 16.51 2.23 15.19
CA PRO A 319 17.74 1.69 15.75
C PRO A 319 18.12 2.36 17.08
N PRO A 320 18.73 1.66 18.05
CA PRO A 320 19.05 2.21 19.37
C PRO A 320 19.80 3.56 19.33
N GLU A 321 20.76 3.67 18.41
CA GLU A 321 21.61 4.84 18.19
C GLU A 321 20.96 5.93 17.33
N ALA A 322 19.81 5.64 16.69
CA ALA A 322 19.12 6.58 15.83
C ALA A 322 18.07 7.41 16.58
N ALA A 323 17.91 8.66 16.13
CA ALA A 323 16.87 9.57 16.61
C ALA A 323 15.55 9.44 15.85
N THR A 324 15.59 8.89 14.64
CA THR A 324 14.45 8.83 13.70
C THR A 324 14.36 7.45 13.04
N VAL A 325 13.16 7.09 12.60
CA VAL A 325 12.96 5.89 11.79
C VAL A 325 13.82 6.01 10.51
N PRO A 326 14.67 5.01 10.21
CA PRO A 326 15.54 5.08 9.04
C PRO A 326 14.71 4.98 7.75
N ARG A 327 15.16 5.67 6.71
CA ARG A 327 14.47 5.69 5.41
C ARG A 327 14.30 4.29 4.81
N THR A 328 15.22 3.39 5.09
CA THR A 328 15.19 1.99 4.64
C THR A 328 14.11 1.14 5.31
N ALA A 329 13.48 1.63 6.39
CA ALA A 329 12.33 0.98 7.02
C ALA A 329 10.99 1.29 6.32
N PHE A 330 10.95 2.26 5.41
CA PHE A 330 9.72 2.59 4.67
C PHE A 330 9.53 1.64 3.49
N LEU A 331 8.76 0.58 3.74
CA LEU A 331 8.44 -0.47 2.76
C LEU A 331 7.37 -0.08 1.73
N THR A 332 6.76 1.12 1.84
CA THR A 332 5.79 1.65 0.88
C THR A 332 6.10 3.10 0.51
N VAL A 333 5.74 3.51 -0.70
CA VAL A 333 5.82 4.88 -1.22
C VAL A 333 4.85 5.78 -0.47
N GLU A 334 3.62 5.34 -0.22
CA GLU A 334 2.68 6.07 0.64
C GLU A 334 3.29 6.34 2.02
N GLY A 335 3.94 5.33 2.61
CA GLY A 335 4.57 5.46 3.90
C GLY A 335 5.75 6.45 3.91
N ALA A 336 6.62 6.38 2.91
CA ALA A 336 7.72 7.34 2.74
C ALA A 336 7.21 8.78 2.55
N ALA A 337 6.13 8.95 1.78
CA ALA A 337 5.50 10.24 1.56
C ALA A 337 4.90 10.84 2.84
N GLU A 338 4.35 10.03 3.74
CA GLU A 338 3.91 10.49 5.05
C GLU A 338 5.10 10.99 5.90
N ALA A 339 6.22 10.26 5.91
CA ALA A 339 7.42 10.67 6.63
C ALA A 339 8.04 11.96 6.12
N ARG A 340 8.10 12.14 4.80
CA ARG A 340 8.56 13.39 4.18
C ARG A 340 7.65 14.58 4.54
N ARG A 341 6.33 14.37 4.61
CA ARG A 341 5.36 15.44 4.92
C ARG A 341 5.31 15.79 6.40
N ARG A 342 5.55 14.82 7.29
CA ARG A 342 5.43 14.97 8.75
C ARG A 342 6.62 14.32 9.47
N PRO A 343 7.86 14.80 9.26
CA PRO A 343 9.06 14.15 9.78
C PRO A 343 9.05 14.02 11.30
N ASP A 344 8.45 14.98 12.02
CA ASP A 344 8.37 14.97 13.48
C ASP A 344 7.68 13.71 14.05
N PHE A 345 6.70 13.15 13.33
CA PHE A 345 5.98 11.92 13.71
C PHE A 345 6.86 10.67 13.66
N PHE A 346 8.01 10.73 13.00
CA PHE A 346 8.92 9.60 12.81
C PHE A 346 10.21 9.77 13.62
N THR A 347 10.24 10.76 14.51
CA THR A 347 11.27 10.92 15.53
C THR A 347 10.92 10.08 16.75
N ARG A 348 11.93 9.62 17.51
CA ARG A 348 11.74 8.92 18.78
C ARG A 348 10.84 9.72 19.74
N ARG A 349 11.06 11.04 19.79
CA ARG A 349 10.26 11.97 20.62
C ARG A 349 8.81 12.07 20.15
N GLY A 350 8.57 12.19 18.84
CA GLY A 350 7.23 12.28 18.28
C GLY A 350 6.44 11.00 18.46
N ILE A 351 7.08 9.85 18.23
CA ILE A 351 6.47 8.53 18.46
C ILE A 351 6.12 8.34 19.94
N GLU A 352 7.01 8.71 20.86
CA GLU A 352 6.70 8.63 22.29
C GLU A 352 5.56 9.57 22.70
N ALA A 353 5.50 10.78 22.13
CA ALA A 353 4.39 11.70 22.36
C ALA A 353 3.06 11.09 21.91
N GLU A 354 3.01 10.47 20.73
CA GLU A 354 1.82 9.76 20.23
C GLU A 354 1.42 8.58 21.10
N ARG A 355 2.41 7.83 21.62
CA ARG A 355 2.19 6.70 22.52
C ARG A 355 1.58 7.15 23.85
N VAL A 356 2.21 8.13 24.50
CA VAL A 356 1.73 8.69 25.78
C VAL A 356 0.34 9.29 25.62
N HIS A 357 0.10 9.98 24.51
CA HIS A 357 -1.20 10.56 24.19
C HIS A 357 -2.28 9.48 24.01
N GLY A 358 -2.01 8.44 23.24
CA GLY A 358 -2.94 7.31 23.05
C GLY A 358 -3.26 6.61 24.38
N LEU A 359 -2.26 6.36 25.22
CA LEU A 359 -2.45 5.75 26.55
C LEU A 359 -3.30 6.61 27.49
N ARG A 360 -3.17 7.95 27.42
CA ARG A 360 -3.99 8.88 28.18
C ARG A 360 -5.46 8.79 27.78
N HIS A 361 -5.75 8.76 26.49
CA HIS A 361 -7.10 8.81 25.93
C HIS A 361 -7.78 7.44 25.74
N ALA A 362 -7.06 6.33 25.95
CA ALA A 362 -7.65 4.99 26.03
C ALA A 362 -8.53 4.77 27.29
N ARG A 363 -8.45 5.69 28.27
CA ARG A 363 -9.24 5.70 29.51
C ARG A 363 -10.63 6.29 29.25
N ILE A 364 -11.59 6.00 30.15
CA ILE A 364 -12.95 6.59 30.07
C ILE A 364 -12.89 8.12 30.20
N TRP A 365 -11.99 8.63 31.04
CA TRP A 365 -11.80 10.05 31.30
C TRP A 365 -10.33 10.44 31.18
N SER A 366 -10.08 11.62 30.62
CA SER A 366 -8.76 12.27 30.63
C SER A 366 -8.87 13.72 31.09
N TRP A 367 -8.00 14.14 32.01
CA TRP A 367 -7.91 15.53 32.47
C TRP A 367 -7.21 16.44 31.46
N GLY A 368 -7.65 17.69 31.33
CA GLY A 368 -7.01 18.72 30.51
C GLY A 368 -7.47 18.80 29.06
N ARG A 369 -6.88 19.73 28.31
CA ARG A 369 -7.07 19.88 26.84
C ARG A 369 -6.22 18.91 26.06
#